data_AF-A0AAV3YJW5-F1
#
_entry.id   AF-A0AAV3YJW5-F1
#
_cell.length_a   1.000
_cell.length_b   1.000
_cell.length_c   1.000
_cell.angle_alpha   90.00
_cell.angle_beta   90.00
_cell.angle_gamma   90.00
#
_symmetry.space_group_name_H-M   'P 1'
#
loop_
_entity.id
_entity.type
_entity.pdbx_description
1 polymer ?
#
loop_
_entity_poly.entity_id
_entity_poly.type
_entity_poly.pdbx_seq_one_letter_code
_entity_poly.pdbx_strand_id
1 'polypeptide(L)' 'MYGTIQGEKSSTLKRHLGGMAFETEDDLITELRNWFDNLDVDFFRVGINSLLSRWQKSIDLHGDYVEK' A
#
# COMPACT_ATOMS: atom_id res chain seq x y z
N MET A 1 -23.35 5.96 -7.11
CA MET A 1 -22.33 5.66 -8.14
C MET A 1 -21.09 6.45 -7.73
N TYR A 2 -19.98 5.90 -7.25
CA TYR A 2 -19.25 4.69 -7.64
C TYR A 2 -18.72 3.96 -6.40
N GLY A 3 -18.63 2.64 -6.44
CA GLY A 3 -18.09 1.84 -5.34
C GLY A 3 -17.96 0.40 -5.75
N THR A 4 -17.20 0.15 -6.82
CA THR A 4 -16.91 -1.19 -7.33
C THR A 4 -16.12 -1.97 -6.28
N ILE A 5 -16.78 -2.98 -5.72
CA ILE A 5 -16.31 -4.33 -5.36
C ILE A 5 -14.83 -4.40 -4.91
N GLN A 6 -14.66 -4.73 -3.63
CA GLN A 6 -13.41 -5.19 -3.00
C GLN A 6 -12.86 -6.41 -3.76
N GLY A 7 -11.91 -6.16 -4.65
CA GLY A 7 -11.04 -7.17 -5.25
C GLY A 7 -9.61 -6.65 -5.15
N GLU A 8 -8.79 -7.34 -4.37
CA GLU A 8 -7.34 -7.13 -4.20
C GLU A 8 -6.88 -5.67 -3.98
N LYS A 9 -6.83 -5.23 -2.71
CA LYS A 9 -6.02 -4.07 -2.34
C LYS A 9 -4.53 -4.42 -2.44
N SER A 10 -4.00 -4.50 -3.66
CA SER A 10 -2.57 -4.50 -3.89
C SER A 10 -1.98 -3.20 -3.32
N SER A 11 -0.95 -3.33 -2.48
CA SER A 11 -0.24 -2.18 -1.91
C SER A 11 0.23 -1.24 -3.02
N THR A 12 0.27 0.07 -2.76
CA THR A 12 0.58 1.10 -3.77
C THR A 12 1.89 0.82 -4.51
N LEU A 13 2.92 0.35 -3.80
CA LEU A 13 4.19 -0.05 -4.40
C LEU A 13 4.05 -1.26 -5.33
N LYS A 14 3.32 -2.30 -4.92
CA LYS A 14 3.10 -3.49 -5.77
C LYS A 14 2.35 -3.15 -7.05
N ARG A 15 1.43 -2.17 -7.00
CA ARG A 15 0.77 -1.64 -8.20
C ARG A 15 1.74 -0.84 -9.07
N HIS A 16 2.62 -0.03 -8.47
CA HIS A 16 3.64 0.73 -9.18
C HIS A 16 4.62 -0.18 -9.94
N LEU A 17 5.14 -1.20 -9.27
CA LEU A 17 6.06 -2.17 -9.86
C LEU A 17 5.37 -3.19 -10.79
N GLY A 18 4.04 -3.16 -10.86
CA GLY A 18 3.27 -4.13 -11.63
C GLY A 18 3.59 -4.04 -13.12
N GLY A 19 4.15 -5.12 -13.67
CA GLY A 19 4.50 -5.21 -15.09
C GLY A 19 5.85 -4.58 -15.48
N MET A 20 6.60 -4.05 -14.50
CA MET A 20 7.99 -3.63 -14.73
C MET A 20 8.91 -4.84 -14.70
N ALA A 21 9.90 -4.85 -15.59
CA ALA A 21 11.01 -5.81 -15.59
C ALA A 21 12.31 -5.03 -15.43
N PHE A 22 13.23 -5.55 -14.61
CA PHE A 22 14.52 -4.95 -14.31
C PHE A 22 15.61 -5.93 -14.72
N GLU A 23 16.64 -5.45 -15.41
CA GLU A 23 17.76 -6.29 -15.86
C GLU A 23 18.78 -6.51 -14.74
N THR A 24 18.93 -5.50 -13.86
CA THR A 24 19.85 -5.53 -12.73
C THR A 24 19.20 -5.10 -11.42
N GLU A 25 19.87 -5.39 -10.31
CA GLU A 25 19.47 -4.89 -8.98
C GLU A 25 19.56 -3.35 -8.91
N ASP A 26 20.56 -2.76 -9.56
CA ASP A 26 20.75 -1.31 -9.58
C ASP A 26 19.59 -0.59 -10.28
N ASP A 27 19.01 -1.18 -11.32
CA ASP A 27 17.81 -0.65 -11.99
C ASP A 27 16.61 -0.64 -11.04
N LEU A 28 16.41 -1.74 -10.29
CA LEU A 28 15.35 -1.85 -9.28
C LEU A 28 15.55 -0.83 -8.15
N ILE A 29 16.77 -0.70 -7.63
CA ILE A 29 17.08 0.28 -6.56
C ILE A 29 16.82 1.70 -7.05
N THR A 30 17.22 2.01 -8.28
CA THR A 30 17.00 3.33 -8.89
C THR A 30 15.52 3.64 -9.03
N GLU A 31 14.72 2.70 -9.52
CA GLU A 31 13.27 2.87 -9.63
C GLU A 31 12.58 3.02 -8.27
N LEU A 32 13.00 2.25 -7.27
CA LEU A 32 12.47 2.37 -5.90
C LEU A 32 12.78 3.74 -5.30
N ARG A 33 14.01 4.25 -5.47
CA ARG A 33 14.38 5.59 -5.00
C ARG A 33 13.53 6.66 -5.68
N ASN A 34 13.42 6.61 -7.01
CA ASN A 34 12.57 7.53 -7.76
C ASN A 34 11.12 7.48 -7.27
N TRP A 35 10.58 6.29 -7.01
CA TRP A 35 9.22 6.15 -6.50
C TRP A 35 9.06 6.81 -5.14
N PHE A 36 9.96 6.52 -4.18
CA PHE A 36 9.90 7.10 -2.83
C PHE A 36 10.08 8.62 -2.85
N ASP A 37 10.98 9.15 -3.67
CA ASP A 37 11.27 10.59 -3.77
C ASP A 37 10.08 11.39 -4.34
N ASN A 38 9.19 10.73 -5.09
CA ASN A 38 7.97 11.32 -5.64
C ASN A 38 6.74 11.20 -4.71
N LEU A 39 6.87 10.54 -3.55
CA LEU A 39 5.77 10.44 -2.60
C LEU A 39 5.67 11.69 -1.73
N ASP A 40 4.45 12.21 -1.61
CA ASP A 40 4.15 13.28 -0.67
C ASP A 40 4.30 12.78 0.78
N VAL A 41 4.74 13.65 1.70
CA VAL A 41 4.79 13.36 3.15
C VAL A 41 3.42 12.91 3.67
N ASP A 42 2.34 13.44 3.09
CA ASP A 42 0.97 13.08 3.37
C ASP A 42 0.69 11.59 3.13
N PHE A 43 1.34 10.97 2.16
CA PHE A 43 1.22 9.53 1.89
C PHE A 43 1.56 8.71 3.13
N PHE A 44 2.70 9.00 3.75
CA PHE A 44 3.15 8.32 4.97
C PHE A 44 2.27 8.68 6.17
N ARG A 45 1.89 9.97 6.30
CA ARG A 45 1.04 10.42 7.40
C ARG A 45 -0.33 9.73 7.38
N VAL A 46 -0.97 9.64 6.22
CA VAL A 46 -2.25 8.93 6.07
C VAL A 46 -2.08 7.44 6.40
N GLY A 47 -1.00 6.81 5.93
CA GLY A 47 -0.69 5.42 6.25
C GLY A 47 -0.57 5.16 7.75
N ILE A 48 0.19 6.00 8.46
CA ILE A 48 0.38 5.91 9.92
C ILE A 48 -0.94 6.17 10.66
N ASN A 49 -1.68 7.22 10.29
CA ASN A 49 -2.95 7.56 10.94
C ASN A 49 -4.02 6.47 10.74
N SER A 50 -3.94 5.71 9.65
CA SER A 50 -4.86 4.58 9.41
C SER A 50 -4.73 3.46 10.45
N LEU A 51 -3.61 3.36 11.18
CA LEU A 51 -3.39 2.33 12.20
C LEU A 51 -4.44 2.35 13.31
N LEU A 52 -4.87 3.54 13.74
CA LEU A 52 -5.93 3.69 14.76
C LEU A 52 -7.21 2.96 14.33
N SER A 53 -7.63 3.15 13.08
CA SER A 53 -8.82 2.49 12.53
C SER A 53 -8.63 0.97 12.38
N ARG A 54 -7.41 0.51 12.08
CA ARG A 54 -7.10 -0.93 11.94
C ARG A 54 -7.09 -1.64 13.29
N TRP A 55 -6.57 -0.98 14.33
CA TRP A 55 -6.62 -1.50 15.69
C TRP A 55 -8.06 -1.60 16.20
N GLN A 56 -8.88 -0.57 15.96
CA GLN A 56 -10.29 -0.64 16.34
C GLN A 56 -11.01 -1.81 15.67
N LYS A 57 -10.81 -2.01 14.35
CA LYS A 57 -11.38 -3.15 13.64
C LYS A 57 -10.91 -4.50 14.19
N SER A 58 -9.64 -4.61 14.59
CA SER A 58 -9.12 -5.83 15.22
C SER A 58 -9.84 -6.12 16.54
N ILE A 59 -10.11 -5.09 17.35
CA ILE A 59 -10.87 -5.22 18.59
C ILE A 59 -12.31 -5.66 18.28
N ASP A 60 -12.96 -4.98 17.34
CA ASP A 60 -14.36 -5.25 16.96
C ASP A 60 -14.57 -6.67 16.41
N LEU A 61 -13.52 -7.24 15.78
CA LEU A 61 -13.51 -8.61 15.25
C LEU A 61 -12.92 -9.63 16.22
N HIS A 62 -12.69 -9.26 17.48
CA HIS A 62 -12.08 -10.14 18.49
C HIS A 62 -10.74 -10.74 18.04
N GLY A 63 -9.96 -9.97 17.28
CA GLY A 63 -8.67 -10.37 16.73
C GLY A 63 -8.74 -11.16 15.41
N ASP A 64 -9.94 -11.37 14.84
CA ASP A 64 -10.06 -11.98 13.52
C ASP A 64 -9.61 -11.03 12.40
N TYR A 65 -9.16 -11.59 11.29
CA TYR A 65 -8.65 -10.83 10.16
C TYR A 65 -9.79 -10.06 9.46
N VAL A 66 -9.51 -8.82 9.08
CA VAL A 66 -10.51 -7.89 8.53
C VAL A 66 -10.87 -8.19 7.07
N GLU A 67 -10.07 -8.95 6.32
CA GLU A 67 -10.27 -9.14 4.87
C GLU A 67 -10.45 -10.61 4.43
N LYS A 68 -11.44 -10.81 3.55
CA LYS A 68 -11.33 -11.66 2.36
C LYS A 68 -11.21 -10.74 1.16
#